data_AF-A0A2K3PLK3-F1
#
_entry.id   AF-A0A2K3PLK3-F1
#
_cell.length_a   1.000
_cell.length_b   1.000
_cell.length_c   1.000
_cell.angle_alpha   90.00
_cell.angle_beta   90.00
_cell.angle_gamma   90.00
#
_symmetry.space_group_name_H-M   'P 1'
#
loop_
_entity.id
_entity.type
_entity.pdbx_description
1 polymer ?
#
loop_
_entity_poly.entity_id
_entity_poly.type
_entity_poly.pdbx_seq_one_letter_code
_entity_poly.pdbx_strand_id
1 'polypeptide(L)'
;MDSNLSRSISRSLSRSSWKMEEVFASGRYSRRTSQIDEDEEALKWAAIEKLPTYDRLRTSIMQTFTEGDQPQHGNRLQHKEVDVRKLDMNDRQQIIDQIFKVAEEDNEKYLRKFRNRIDKVGIRLPTVEVRFKNLTIEADSVVGSRALPTLPNVALTILESFLGACGISASKKTQITILKNASGIIKPSRMALLLGPPSSGKTTLLLALAGKLDSELRVRGEITYNGHKLNEFVPRKTSAYISQNDVHVGEMTVKETLDFSARCQGVGTRYDLLSELARREKEAGIFPEADLDLFMKATAVKGTESSLITDYTLKILGLDICKDTIVGDEMHRGVSGGQKKRVTTG
;
A
#
# COMPACT_ATOMS: atom_id res chain seq x y z
N MET A 1 8.43 92.76 0.86
CA MET A 1 7.45 91.69 1.04
C MET A 1 8.01 90.49 0.32
N ASP A 2 8.43 89.48 1.09
CA ASP A 2 8.24 88.06 0.80
C ASP A 2 9.15 87.27 1.74
N SER A 3 8.48 86.60 2.67
CA SER A 3 8.98 85.72 3.69
C SER A 3 9.53 84.43 3.10
N ASN A 4 10.66 83.93 3.60
CA ASN A 4 10.85 82.48 3.71
C ASN A 4 11.81 82.13 4.86
N LEU A 5 11.25 81.45 5.84
CA LEU A 5 11.95 80.87 6.98
C LEU A 5 12.64 79.55 6.60
N SER A 6 13.80 79.38 7.20
CA SER A 6 14.65 78.21 7.36
C SER A 6 13.94 76.86 7.58
N ARG A 7 14.44 75.82 6.89
CA ARG A 7 14.51 74.44 7.41
C ARG A 7 15.85 73.80 7.06
N SER A 8 16.45 73.18 8.07
CA SER A 8 17.78 72.59 8.15
C SER A 8 17.90 71.26 7.39
N ILE A 9 19.03 71.07 6.70
CA ILE A 9 19.48 69.79 6.13
C ILE A 9 20.74 69.39 6.90
N SER A 10 20.66 68.35 7.73
CA SER A 10 21.83 67.66 8.30
C SER A 10 22.16 66.43 7.43
N ARG A 11 23.38 66.44 6.87
CA ARG A 11 23.98 65.29 6.18
C ARG A 11 24.80 64.50 7.22
N SER A 12 24.51 63.21 7.41
CA SER A 12 25.42 62.29 8.08
C SER A 12 25.77 61.14 7.13
N LEU A 13 27.04 61.13 6.71
CA LEU A 13 27.70 60.01 6.04
C LEU A 13 28.11 59.01 7.12
N SER A 14 27.59 57.78 7.07
CA SER A 14 28.18 56.65 7.80
C SER A 14 28.72 55.63 6.80
N ARG A 15 30.04 55.51 6.76
CA ARG A 15 30.78 54.40 6.16
C ARG A 15 30.70 53.23 7.15
N SER A 16 29.90 52.20 6.86
CA SER A 16 30.07 50.90 7.49
C SER A 16 30.98 50.05 6.59
N SER A 17 32.14 49.68 7.14
CA SER A 17 33.05 48.70 6.56
C SER A 17 32.44 47.32 6.79
N TRP A 18 31.96 46.68 5.73
CA TRP A 18 31.50 45.29 5.78
C TRP A 18 32.75 44.40 5.80
N LYS A 19 33.11 43.90 6.99
CA LYS A 19 34.11 42.83 7.14
C LYS A 19 33.60 41.59 6.40
N MET A 20 34.22 41.25 5.27
CA MET A 20 33.93 40.03 4.49
C MET A 20 34.29 38.72 5.22
N GLU A 21 34.87 38.76 6.42
CA GLU A 21 35.32 37.57 7.15
C GLU A 21 34.18 36.68 7.70
N GLU A 22 33.00 37.24 8.02
CA GLU A 22 31.91 36.46 8.67
C GLU A 22 31.04 35.66 7.69
N VAL A 23 31.00 36.02 6.41
CA VAL A 23 30.18 35.32 5.41
C VAL A 23 30.82 33.99 4.96
N PHE A 24 32.14 33.85 5.10
CA PHE A 24 32.87 32.62 4.74
C PHE A 24 32.98 31.60 5.90
N ALA A 25 32.61 31.96 7.12
CA ALA A 25 32.69 31.06 8.28
C ALA A 25 31.46 30.16 8.42
N SER A 26 30.24 30.67 8.14
CA SER A 26 29.00 29.88 8.31
C SER A 26 28.85 28.77 7.25
N GLY A 27 29.34 29.01 6.02
CA GLY A 27 29.31 28.03 4.93
C GLY A 27 30.39 26.93 4.99
N ARG A 28 31.42 27.08 5.85
CA ARG A 28 32.47 26.06 6.06
C ARG A 28 32.13 25.08 7.18
N TYR A 29 31.37 25.51 8.19
CA TYR A 29 30.97 24.62 9.28
C TYR A 29 29.88 23.63 8.82
N SER A 30 28.84 24.13 8.13
CA SER A 30 27.73 23.29 7.63
C SER A 30 28.20 22.19 6.66
N ARG A 31 29.15 22.51 5.75
CA ARG A 31 29.74 21.51 4.83
C ARG A 31 30.66 20.51 5.52
N ARG A 32 31.32 20.87 6.63
CA ARG A 32 32.16 19.94 7.39
C ARG A 32 31.30 18.97 8.19
N THR A 33 30.22 19.43 8.83
CA THR A 33 29.28 18.55 9.54
C THR A 33 28.58 17.57 8.59
N SER A 34 28.11 18.02 7.42
CA SER A 34 27.47 17.11 6.47
C SER A 34 28.42 16.02 5.95
N GLN A 35 29.68 16.39 5.69
CA GLN A 35 30.68 15.44 5.20
C GLN A 35 31.09 14.41 6.28
N ILE A 36 31.14 14.82 7.56
CA ILE A 36 31.39 13.89 8.68
C ILE A 36 30.23 12.90 8.82
N ASP A 37 28.99 13.37 8.70
CA ASP A 37 27.80 12.52 8.81
C ASP A 37 27.72 11.52 7.63
N GLU A 38 28.09 11.94 6.42
CA GLU A 38 28.19 11.07 5.24
C GLU A 38 29.30 10.00 5.39
N ASP A 39 30.48 10.39 5.89
CA ASP A 39 31.59 9.47 6.16
C ASP A 39 31.22 8.44 7.25
N GLU A 40 30.51 8.88 8.30
CA GLU A 40 30.02 8.01 9.39
C GLU A 40 28.99 6.99 8.87
N GLU A 41 28.08 7.42 7.99
CA GLU A 41 27.11 6.55 7.34
C GLU A 41 27.80 5.52 6.44
N ALA A 42 28.77 5.94 5.62
CA ALA A 42 29.53 5.06 4.74
C ALA A 42 30.31 3.98 5.51
N LEU A 43 30.89 4.32 6.66
CA LEU A 43 31.56 3.37 7.55
C LEU A 43 30.59 2.31 8.10
N LYS A 44 29.37 2.71 8.47
CA LYS A 44 28.33 1.78 8.95
C LYS A 44 27.84 0.87 7.84
N TRP A 45 27.64 1.38 6.62
CA TRP A 45 27.33 0.56 5.46
C TRP A 45 28.41 -0.48 5.16
N ALA A 46 29.68 -0.07 5.22
CA ALA A 46 30.81 -0.99 5.05
C ALA A 46 30.87 -2.07 6.13
N ALA A 47 30.44 -1.77 7.36
CA ALA A 47 30.31 -2.75 8.43
C ALA A 47 29.17 -3.75 8.13
N ILE A 48 27.99 -3.25 7.73
CA ILE A 48 26.83 -4.07 7.37
C ILE A 48 27.13 -5.00 6.19
N GLU A 49 27.93 -4.55 5.22
CA GLU A 49 28.30 -5.37 4.06
C GLU A 49 29.18 -6.58 4.41
N LYS A 50 29.95 -6.48 5.50
CA LYS A 50 30.77 -7.58 6.03
C LYS A 50 29.95 -8.64 6.77
N LEU A 51 28.68 -8.35 7.09
CA LEU A 51 27.81 -9.31 7.75
C LEU A 51 27.43 -10.47 6.82
N PRO A 52 27.10 -11.65 7.37
CA PRO A 52 26.48 -12.74 6.61
C PRO A 52 25.21 -12.27 5.90
N THR A 53 24.88 -12.88 4.75
CA THR A 53 23.72 -12.51 3.91
C THR A 53 22.43 -12.37 4.70
N TYR A 54 22.22 -13.26 5.67
CA TYR A 54 21.01 -13.28 6.50
C TYR A 54 20.93 -12.09 7.47
N ASP A 55 22.03 -11.74 8.14
CA ASP A 55 22.09 -10.64 9.09
C ASP A 55 22.05 -9.29 8.36
N ARG A 56 22.72 -9.20 7.20
CA ARG A 56 22.69 -8.03 6.33
C ARG A 56 21.29 -7.63 5.88
N LEU A 57 20.40 -8.59 5.66
CA LEU A 57 19.00 -8.34 5.27
C LEU A 57 18.12 -7.86 6.44
N ARG A 58 18.65 -7.84 7.66
CA ARG A 58 17.90 -7.52 8.88
C ARG A 58 18.49 -6.36 9.65
N THR A 59 19.75 -6.06 9.41
CA THR A 59 20.42 -4.89 9.96
C THR A 59 20.28 -3.73 8.99
N SER A 60 19.84 -2.57 9.47
CA SER A 60 19.81 -1.32 8.70
C SER A 60 20.31 -0.16 9.56
N ILE A 61 20.39 1.02 8.96
CA ILE A 61 20.73 2.27 9.63
C ILE A 61 19.44 3.05 9.87
N MET A 62 19.25 3.53 11.10
CA MET A 62 18.15 4.41 11.51
C MET A 62 18.72 5.79 11.84
N GLN A 63 18.21 6.83 11.18
CA GLN A 63 18.62 8.21 11.46
C GLN A 63 17.79 8.72 12.64
N THR A 64 18.46 9.17 13.69
CA THR A 64 17.83 9.74 14.88
C THR A 64 18.35 11.14 15.13
N PHE A 65 17.46 12.06 15.49
CA PHE A 65 17.82 13.40 15.89
C PHE A 65 17.93 13.43 17.42
N THR A 66 19.13 13.60 17.96
CA THR A 66 19.31 13.87 19.38
C THR A 66 19.33 15.38 19.59
N GLU A 67 18.38 15.91 20.36
CA GLU A 67 18.50 17.25 20.93
C GLU A 67 19.68 17.23 21.91
N GLY A 68 20.70 18.06 21.66
CA GLY A 68 21.82 18.18 22.58
C GLY A 68 21.37 18.93 23.84
N ASP A 69 21.74 18.43 25.02
CA ASP A 69 21.49 19.06 26.34
C ASP A 69 22.13 20.45 26.51
N GLN A 70 22.77 21.01 25.47
CA GLN A 70 23.42 22.32 25.50
C GLN A 70 23.03 23.18 24.28
N PRO A 71 22.56 24.42 24.47
CA PRO A 71 21.99 25.27 23.42
C PRO A 71 23.01 25.83 22.40
N GLN A 72 24.23 25.26 22.32
CA GLN A 72 25.32 25.73 21.47
C GLN A 72 25.84 24.70 20.45
N HIS A 73 25.29 23.48 20.41
CA HIS A 73 25.55 22.53 19.33
C HIS A 73 24.22 22.21 18.65
N GLY A 74 24.09 22.57 17.38
CA GLY A 74 22.90 22.30 16.59
C GLY A 74 22.57 20.81 16.54
N ASN A 75 21.30 20.49 16.24
CA ASN A 75 20.79 19.12 16.11
C ASN A 75 21.77 18.25 15.31
N ARG A 76 22.41 17.27 15.98
CA ARG A 76 23.31 16.33 15.32
C ARG A 76 22.51 15.12 14.86
N LEU A 77 22.65 14.76 13.58
CA LEU A 77 22.10 13.54 13.04
C LEU A 77 22.92 12.36 13.58
N GLN A 78 22.30 11.40 14.25
CA GLN A 78 22.96 10.17 14.66
C GLN A 78 22.41 8.99 13.86
N HIS A 79 23.30 8.31 13.14
CA HIS A 79 22.98 7.07 12.44
C HIS A 79 23.12 5.89 13.40
N LYS A 80 22.04 5.26 13.84
CA LYS A 80 22.11 4.07 14.70
C LYS A 80 22.01 2.81 13.85
N GLU A 81 22.90 1.84 14.04
CA GLU A 81 22.72 0.50 13.48
C GLU A 81 21.62 -0.23 14.26
N VAL A 82 20.61 -0.76 13.55
CA VAL A 82 19.43 -1.37 14.16
C VAL A 82 19.11 -2.72 13.50
N ASP A 83 18.93 -3.75 14.33
CA ASP A 83 18.29 -5.01 13.93
C ASP A 83 16.78 -4.80 13.88
N VAL A 84 16.24 -4.89 12.68
CA VAL A 84 14.82 -4.70 12.36
C VAL A 84 13.88 -5.56 13.21
N ARG A 85 14.31 -6.75 13.66
CA ARG A 85 13.48 -7.62 14.51
C ARG A 85 13.25 -7.06 15.91
N LYS A 86 14.18 -6.21 16.38
CA LYS A 86 14.20 -5.67 17.73
C LYS A 86 13.61 -4.26 17.81
N LEU A 87 13.05 -3.76 16.70
CA LEU A 87 12.34 -2.48 16.68
C LEU A 87 11.16 -2.53 17.65
N ASP A 88 11.18 -1.64 18.63
CA ASP A 88 10.06 -1.46 19.56
C ASP A 88 8.90 -0.68 18.89
N MET A 89 7.84 -0.38 19.65
CA MET A 89 6.72 0.39 19.10
C MET A 89 7.07 1.85 18.83
N ASN A 90 7.97 2.44 19.62
CA ASN A 90 8.38 3.83 19.49
C ASN A 90 9.26 4.02 18.26
N ASP A 91 10.23 3.14 18.04
CA ASP A 91 11.09 3.11 16.87
C ASP A 91 10.25 3.04 15.59
N ARG A 92 9.21 2.18 15.57
CA ARG A 92 8.31 2.04 14.41
C ARG A 92 7.52 3.31 14.16
N GLN A 93 6.98 3.91 15.22
CA GLN A 93 6.24 5.16 15.12
C GLN A 93 7.15 6.29 14.59
N GLN A 94 8.40 6.36 15.07
CA GLN A 94 9.41 7.29 14.57
C GLN A 94 9.70 7.08 13.09
N ILE A 95 9.88 5.82 12.65
CA ILE A 95 10.08 5.48 11.23
C ILE A 95 8.89 5.96 10.38
N ILE A 96 7.66 5.69 10.82
CA ILE A 96 6.46 6.11 10.09
C ILE A 96 6.33 7.62 10.04
N ASP A 97 6.55 8.32 11.15
CA ASP A 97 6.40 9.78 11.19
C ASP A 97 7.55 10.52 10.49
N GLN A 98 8.75 9.92 10.41
CA GLN A 98 9.86 10.45 9.64
C GLN A 98 9.64 10.28 8.13
N ILE A 99 9.19 9.10 7.70
CA ILE A 99 9.04 8.78 6.27
C ILE A 99 7.70 9.28 5.71
N PHE A 100 6.63 9.30 6.51
CA PHE A 100 5.25 9.54 6.07
C PHE A 100 4.53 10.60 6.92
N LYS A 101 5.20 11.70 7.25
CA LYS A 101 4.62 12.81 8.02
C LYS A 101 3.36 13.36 7.34
N VAL A 102 3.46 13.66 6.05
CA VAL A 102 2.35 14.04 5.18
C VAL A 102 2.07 12.87 4.25
N ALA A 103 1.06 12.06 4.60
CA ALA A 103 0.81 10.76 3.99
C ALA A 103 0.75 10.78 2.45
N GLU A 104 0.14 11.80 1.82
CA GLU A 104 0.02 11.85 0.35
C GLU A 104 1.35 12.23 -0.32
N GLU A 105 1.94 13.37 0.04
CA GLU A 105 3.14 13.89 -0.59
C GLU A 105 4.37 13.01 -0.33
N ASP A 106 4.52 12.55 0.91
CA ASP A 106 5.71 11.80 1.30
C ASP A 106 5.65 10.36 0.82
N ASN A 107 4.45 9.77 0.68
CA ASN A 107 4.29 8.47 0.04
C ASN A 107 4.66 8.51 -1.45
N GLU A 108 4.29 9.56 -2.17
CA GLU A 108 4.72 9.72 -3.56
C GLU A 108 6.26 9.80 -3.66
N LYS A 109 6.90 10.60 -2.81
CA LYS A 109 8.36 10.71 -2.74
C LYS A 109 9.00 9.35 -2.43
N TYR A 110 8.48 8.63 -1.43
CA TYR A 110 8.93 7.29 -1.07
C TYR A 110 8.82 6.32 -2.25
N LEU A 111 7.66 6.25 -2.92
CA LEU A 111 7.45 5.35 -4.06
C LEU A 111 8.36 5.69 -5.25
N ARG A 112 8.66 6.97 -5.48
CA ARG A 112 9.64 7.41 -6.49
C ARG A 112 11.05 6.95 -6.14
N LYS A 113 11.50 7.15 -4.88
CA LYS A 113 12.81 6.67 -4.41
C LYS A 113 12.92 5.15 -4.48
N PHE A 114 11.89 4.43 -4.05
CA PHE A 114 11.79 2.98 -4.16
C PHE A 114 11.94 2.51 -5.61
N ARG A 115 11.19 3.11 -6.55
CA ARG A 115 11.32 2.79 -7.98
C ARG A 115 12.73 3.07 -8.50
N ASN A 116 13.30 4.24 -8.18
CA ASN A 116 14.66 4.59 -8.61
C ASN A 116 15.71 3.59 -8.08
N ARG A 117 15.57 3.12 -6.83
CA ARG A 117 16.46 2.10 -6.23
C ARG A 117 16.40 0.78 -7.02
N ILE A 118 15.20 0.33 -7.36
CA ILE A 118 14.98 -0.91 -8.13
C ILE A 118 15.49 -0.78 -9.57
N ASP A 119 15.24 0.37 -10.21
CA ASP A 119 15.64 0.61 -11.59
C ASP A 119 17.17 0.73 -11.73
N LYS A 120 17.86 1.29 -10.71
CA LYS A 120 19.33 1.36 -10.66
C LYS A 120 20.01 -0.01 -10.79
N VAL A 121 19.39 -1.07 -10.28
CA VAL A 121 19.90 -2.44 -10.36
C VAL A 121 19.22 -3.28 -11.47
N GLY A 122 18.41 -2.65 -12.31
CA GLY A 122 17.75 -3.28 -13.46
C GLY A 122 16.77 -4.40 -13.08
N ILE A 123 16.15 -4.34 -11.90
CA ILE A 123 15.09 -5.28 -11.52
C ILE A 123 13.78 -4.82 -12.17
N ARG A 124 13.13 -5.70 -12.94
CA ARG A 124 11.82 -5.41 -13.53
C ARG A 124 10.71 -5.90 -12.60
N LEU A 125 9.91 -4.97 -12.09
CA LEU A 125 8.73 -5.32 -11.29
C LEU A 125 7.68 -6.03 -12.16
N PRO A 126 7.03 -7.09 -11.66
CA PRO A 126 6.02 -7.81 -12.41
C PRO A 126 4.79 -6.91 -12.64
N THR A 127 4.26 -6.94 -13.85
CA THR A 127 3.03 -6.24 -14.23
C THR A 127 1.99 -7.25 -14.68
N VAL A 128 0.71 -6.89 -14.57
CA VAL A 128 -0.41 -7.75 -14.95
C VAL A 128 -1.26 -7.02 -15.98
N GLU A 129 -1.28 -7.54 -17.20
CA GLU A 129 -2.28 -7.21 -18.21
C GLU A 129 -3.40 -8.23 -18.14
N VAL A 130 -4.64 -7.77 -17.96
CA VAL A 130 -5.82 -8.63 -17.99
C VAL A 130 -6.53 -8.48 -19.32
N ARG A 131 -6.74 -9.59 -20.02
CA ARG A 131 -7.42 -9.62 -21.31
C ARG A 131 -8.60 -10.58 -21.26
N PHE A 132 -9.75 -10.11 -21.72
CA PHE A 132 -10.95 -10.93 -21.85
C PHE A 132 -11.45 -10.86 -23.30
N LYS A 133 -11.81 -12.02 -23.86
CA LYS A 133 -12.29 -12.15 -25.24
C LYS A 133 -13.58 -12.95 -25.27
N ASN A 134 -14.56 -12.41 -25.97
CA ASN A 134 -15.87 -13.01 -26.21
C ASN A 134 -16.52 -13.56 -24.92
N LEU A 135 -16.36 -12.82 -23.82
CA LEU A 135 -16.83 -13.23 -22.50
C LEU A 135 -18.36 -13.16 -22.46
N THR A 136 -19.00 -14.30 -22.24
CA THR A 136 -20.45 -14.43 -22.06
C THR A 136 -20.71 -15.15 -20.76
N ILE A 137 -21.56 -14.60 -19.90
CA ILE A 137 -21.91 -15.17 -18.60
C ILE A 137 -23.42 -15.36 -18.56
N GLU A 138 -23.83 -16.59 -18.28
CA GLU A 138 -25.23 -17.03 -18.27
C GLU A 138 -25.57 -17.63 -16.90
N ALA A 139 -26.77 -17.32 -16.40
CA ALA A 139 -27.35 -17.92 -15.20
C ALA A 139 -28.55 -18.79 -15.60
N ASP A 140 -28.63 -19.99 -15.02
CA ASP A 140 -29.83 -20.81 -15.13
C ASP A 140 -30.86 -20.28 -14.12
N SER A 141 -32.03 -19.83 -14.60
CA SER A 141 -33.12 -19.31 -13.76
C SER A 141 -34.40 -20.11 -13.97
N VAL A 142 -35.15 -20.37 -12.90
CA VAL A 142 -36.46 -21.03 -12.98
C VAL A 142 -37.52 -19.96 -13.27
N VAL A 143 -38.33 -20.15 -14.31
CA VAL A 143 -39.30 -19.14 -14.77
C VAL A 143 -40.49 -19.01 -13.81
N GLY A 144 -40.94 -17.77 -13.57
CA GLY A 144 -42.23 -17.43 -12.92
C GLY A 144 -42.08 -16.77 -11.54
N SER A 145 -43.16 -16.76 -10.74
CA SER A 145 -43.22 -16.29 -9.33
C SER A 145 -42.29 -17.07 -8.36
N ARG A 146 -41.43 -17.93 -8.91
CA ARG A 146 -40.42 -18.77 -8.27
C ARG A 146 -39.00 -18.18 -8.33
N ALA A 147 -38.80 -17.02 -8.97
CA ALA A 147 -37.49 -16.38 -9.11
C ALA A 147 -36.87 -15.89 -7.79
N LEU A 148 -37.68 -15.76 -6.73
CA LEU A 148 -37.21 -15.47 -5.37
C LEU A 148 -37.31 -16.74 -4.52
N PRO A 149 -36.23 -17.13 -3.80
CA PRO A 149 -36.24 -18.27 -2.90
C PRO A 149 -37.09 -17.92 -1.67
N THR A 150 -38.40 -18.10 -1.78
CA THR A 150 -39.29 -18.13 -0.63
C THR A 150 -39.34 -19.55 -0.07
N LEU A 151 -39.52 -19.69 1.24
CA LEU A 151 -39.67 -20.99 1.90
C LEU A 151 -40.60 -21.98 1.17
N PRO A 152 -41.80 -21.59 0.69
CA PRO A 152 -42.65 -22.50 -0.08
C PRO A 152 -42.09 -22.86 -1.46
N ASN A 153 -41.38 -21.94 -2.13
CA ASN A 153 -40.74 -22.22 -3.42
C ASN A 153 -39.58 -23.21 -3.28
N VAL A 154 -38.82 -23.15 -2.17
CA VAL A 154 -37.76 -24.11 -1.86
C VAL A 154 -38.33 -25.51 -1.61
N ALA A 155 -39.42 -25.61 -0.83
CA ALA A 155 -40.09 -26.88 -0.57
C ALA A 155 -40.60 -27.55 -1.87
N LEU A 156 -41.20 -26.75 -2.77
CA LEU A 156 -41.62 -27.22 -4.09
C LEU A 156 -40.45 -27.65 -4.97
N THR A 157 -39.30 -26.97 -4.87
CA THR A 157 -38.08 -27.33 -5.63
C THR A 157 -37.50 -28.67 -5.15
N ILE A 158 -37.53 -28.94 -3.83
CA ILE A 158 -37.12 -30.23 -3.25
C ILE A 158 -38.07 -31.35 -3.70
N LEU A 159 -39.38 -31.10 -3.65
CA LEU A 159 -40.40 -32.05 -4.11
C LEU A 159 -40.25 -32.36 -5.61
N GLU A 160 -40.02 -31.34 -6.44
CA GLU A 160 -39.77 -31.51 -7.87
C GLU A 160 -38.44 -32.23 -8.16
N SER A 161 -37.41 -32.04 -7.33
CA SER A 161 -36.15 -32.79 -7.44
C SER A 161 -36.34 -34.27 -7.10
N PHE A 162 -37.18 -34.57 -6.10
CA PHE A 162 -37.56 -35.93 -5.74
C PHE A 162 -38.42 -36.60 -6.84
N LEU A 163 -39.39 -35.87 -7.40
CA LEU A 163 -40.21 -36.34 -8.52
C LEU A 163 -39.40 -36.48 -9.82
N GLY A 164 -38.39 -35.64 -10.02
CA GLY A 164 -37.43 -35.73 -11.11
C GLY A 164 -36.54 -36.97 -11.01
N ALA A 165 -36.16 -37.39 -9.79
CA ALA A 165 -35.49 -38.66 -9.56
C ALA A 165 -36.39 -39.88 -9.87
N CYS A 166 -37.71 -39.71 -9.81
CA CYS A 166 -38.71 -40.69 -10.24
C CYS A 166 -39.12 -40.55 -11.73
N GLY A 167 -38.40 -39.77 -12.54
CA GLY A 167 -38.60 -39.69 -13.99
C GLY A 167 -39.62 -38.67 -14.48
N ILE A 168 -40.18 -37.82 -13.61
CA ILE A 168 -41.14 -36.77 -13.97
C ILE A 168 -40.42 -35.41 -13.88
N SER A 169 -39.88 -34.93 -15.00
CA SER A 169 -39.22 -33.61 -15.06
C SER A 169 -40.19 -32.53 -15.56
N ALA A 170 -40.63 -31.65 -14.66
CA ALA A 170 -41.62 -30.60 -14.96
C ALA A 170 -41.04 -29.17 -14.99
N SER A 171 -39.73 -28.99 -14.75
CA SER A 171 -39.14 -27.65 -14.59
C SER A 171 -38.52 -27.12 -15.88
N LYS A 172 -39.12 -26.06 -16.45
CA LYS A 172 -38.50 -25.24 -17.51
C LYS A 172 -37.50 -24.27 -16.88
N LYS A 173 -36.21 -24.61 -16.95
CA LYS A 173 -35.11 -23.66 -16.68
C LYS A 173 -34.95 -22.75 -17.90
N THR A 174 -34.94 -21.44 -17.69
CA THR A 174 -34.62 -20.44 -18.71
C THR A 174 -33.26 -19.84 -18.42
N GLN A 175 -32.46 -19.72 -19.47
CA GLN A 175 -31.13 -19.12 -19.38
C GLN A 175 -31.24 -17.60 -19.47
N ILE A 176 -30.72 -16.91 -18.47
CA ILE A 176 -30.60 -15.46 -18.45
C ILE A 176 -29.14 -15.12 -18.74
N THR A 177 -28.90 -14.43 -19.86
CA THR A 177 -27.57 -13.91 -20.19
C THR A 177 -27.32 -12.63 -19.42
N ILE A 178 -26.31 -12.63 -18.53
CA ILE A 178 -25.89 -11.47 -17.73
C ILE A 178 -24.91 -10.61 -18.53
N LEU A 179 -23.89 -11.24 -19.13
CA LEU A 179 -22.92 -10.59 -20.01
C LEU A 179 -22.96 -11.26 -21.38
N LYS A 180 -22.94 -10.48 -22.44
CA LYS A 180 -23.03 -10.97 -23.82
C LYS A 180 -21.82 -10.50 -24.63
N ASN A 181 -20.92 -11.42 -24.95
CA ASN A 181 -19.81 -11.22 -25.89
C ASN A 181 -18.90 -10.01 -25.56
N ALA A 182 -18.56 -9.81 -24.30
CA ALA A 182 -17.70 -8.72 -23.86
C ALA A 182 -16.22 -9.01 -24.19
N SER A 183 -15.51 -8.03 -24.74
CA SER A 183 -14.08 -8.12 -25.03
C SER A 183 -13.35 -6.84 -24.62
N GLY A 184 -12.12 -6.97 -24.12
CA GLY A 184 -11.34 -5.82 -23.68
C GLY A 184 -9.99 -6.19 -23.08
N ILE A 185 -9.21 -5.14 -22.78
CA ILE A 185 -7.87 -5.24 -22.21
C ILE A 185 -7.74 -4.19 -21.11
N ILE A 186 -7.34 -4.62 -19.91
CA ILE A 186 -6.95 -3.75 -18.80
C ILE A 186 -5.44 -3.72 -18.76
N LYS A 187 -4.86 -2.57 -19.13
CA LYS A 187 -3.42 -2.37 -19.14
C LYS A 187 -2.89 -2.16 -17.72
N PRO A 188 -1.68 -2.63 -17.40
CA PRO A 188 -1.03 -2.35 -16.13
C PRO A 188 -0.79 -0.84 -15.95
N SER A 189 -0.67 -0.41 -14.69
CA SER A 189 -0.37 0.98 -14.31
C SER A 189 -1.38 2.02 -14.82
N ARG A 190 -2.65 1.60 -15.02
CA ARG A 190 -3.75 2.50 -15.36
C ARG A 190 -4.96 2.23 -14.50
N MET A 191 -5.67 3.29 -14.14
CA MET A 191 -7.00 3.18 -13.54
C MET A 191 -8.02 2.98 -14.66
N ALA A 192 -8.82 1.91 -14.56
CA ALA A 192 -9.91 1.64 -15.49
C ALA A 192 -11.25 1.89 -14.79
N LEU A 193 -12.05 2.82 -15.33
CA LEU A 193 -13.36 3.16 -14.80
C LEU A 193 -14.45 2.40 -15.57
N LEU A 194 -15.19 1.52 -14.89
CA LEU A 194 -16.31 0.77 -15.46
C LEU A 194 -17.63 1.44 -15.07
N LEU A 195 -18.29 2.07 -16.04
CA LEU A 195 -19.60 2.72 -15.86
C LEU A 195 -20.70 1.93 -16.55
N GLY A 196 -21.87 1.90 -15.92
CA GLY A 196 -23.06 1.26 -16.46
C GLY A 196 -24.23 1.36 -15.50
N PRO A 197 -25.48 1.31 -16.00
CA PRO A 197 -26.68 1.41 -15.17
C PRO A 197 -26.77 0.26 -14.14
N PRO A 198 -27.60 0.35 -13.10
CA PRO A 198 -27.89 -0.80 -12.23
C PRO A 198 -28.25 -2.05 -13.06
N SER A 199 -27.85 -3.23 -12.59
CA SER A 199 -28.07 -4.52 -13.28
C SER A 199 -27.41 -4.72 -14.66
N SER A 200 -26.48 -3.86 -15.07
CA SER A 200 -25.68 -4.05 -16.31
C SER A 200 -24.59 -5.13 -16.24
N GLY A 201 -24.49 -5.89 -15.14
CA GLY A 201 -23.49 -6.95 -15.01
C GLY A 201 -22.08 -6.47 -14.63
N LYS A 202 -21.90 -5.23 -14.17
CA LYS A 202 -20.59 -4.68 -13.73
C LYS A 202 -19.91 -5.55 -12.67
N THR A 203 -20.64 -5.86 -11.61
CA THR A 203 -20.14 -6.68 -10.50
C THR A 203 -19.78 -8.08 -11.00
N THR A 204 -20.61 -8.65 -11.87
CA THR A 204 -20.37 -9.95 -12.51
C THR A 204 -19.11 -9.94 -13.36
N LEU A 205 -18.87 -8.89 -14.15
CA LEU A 205 -17.65 -8.72 -14.93
C LEU A 205 -16.42 -8.64 -14.01
N LEU A 206 -16.46 -7.83 -12.96
CA LEU A 206 -15.34 -7.70 -12.02
C LEU A 206 -15.04 -9.01 -11.28
N LEU A 207 -16.08 -9.74 -10.86
CA LEU A 207 -15.93 -11.06 -10.22
C LEU A 207 -15.33 -12.10 -11.18
N ALA A 208 -15.76 -12.10 -12.44
CA ALA A 208 -15.20 -12.97 -13.48
C ALA A 208 -13.72 -12.65 -13.73
N LEU A 209 -13.36 -11.37 -13.87
CA LEU A 209 -11.97 -10.96 -14.05
C LEU A 209 -11.09 -11.29 -12.84
N ALA A 210 -11.63 -11.24 -11.62
CA ALA A 210 -10.93 -11.59 -10.39
C ALA A 210 -10.86 -13.11 -10.10
N GLY A 211 -11.48 -13.95 -10.95
CA GLY A 211 -11.57 -15.40 -10.70
C GLY A 211 -12.37 -15.76 -9.44
N LYS A 212 -13.35 -14.92 -9.07
CA LYS A 212 -14.24 -15.10 -7.92
C LYS A 212 -15.72 -15.26 -8.35
N LEU A 213 -15.96 -15.54 -9.62
CA LEU A 213 -17.32 -15.78 -10.10
C LEU A 213 -17.89 -17.06 -9.47
N ASP A 214 -19.18 -17.06 -9.22
CA ASP A 214 -19.91 -18.23 -8.75
C ASP A 214 -19.77 -19.40 -9.73
N SER A 215 -19.50 -20.60 -9.19
CA SER A 215 -19.37 -21.84 -9.95
C SER A 215 -20.66 -22.30 -10.62
N GLU A 216 -21.83 -21.84 -10.15
CA GLU A 216 -23.12 -22.15 -10.78
C GLU A 216 -23.35 -21.40 -12.10
N LEU A 217 -22.60 -20.31 -12.34
CA LEU A 217 -22.71 -19.52 -13.55
C LEU A 217 -21.95 -20.17 -14.71
N ARG A 218 -22.57 -20.19 -15.88
CA ARG A 218 -21.95 -20.67 -17.10
C ARG A 218 -21.12 -19.56 -17.71
N VAL A 219 -19.81 -19.80 -17.83
CA VAL A 219 -18.87 -18.88 -18.45
C VAL A 219 -18.43 -19.39 -19.81
N ARG A 220 -18.58 -18.56 -20.84
CA ARG A 220 -18.03 -18.78 -22.18
C ARG A 220 -17.06 -17.65 -22.52
N GLY A 221 -16.12 -17.92 -23.42
CA GLY A 221 -15.05 -16.99 -23.75
C GLY A 221 -13.79 -17.26 -22.93
N GLU A 222 -12.86 -16.31 -22.94
CA GLU A 222 -11.54 -16.50 -22.36
C GLU A 222 -11.09 -15.28 -21.56
N ILE A 223 -10.52 -15.52 -20.38
CA ILE A 223 -9.87 -14.51 -19.54
C ILE A 223 -8.42 -14.96 -19.32
N THR A 224 -7.48 -14.06 -19.61
CA THR A 224 -6.04 -14.31 -19.48
C THR A 224 -5.33 -13.18 -18.73
N TYR A 225 -4.34 -13.56 -17.94
CA TYR A 225 -3.42 -12.67 -17.24
C TYR A 225 -2.04 -12.86 -17.88
N ASN A 226 -1.53 -11.86 -18.60
CA ASN A 226 -0.29 -11.98 -19.38
C ASN A 226 -0.25 -13.21 -20.32
N GLY A 227 -1.40 -13.62 -20.86
CA GLY A 227 -1.53 -14.81 -21.72
C GLY A 227 -1.83 -16.11 -21.00
N HIS A 228 -1.73 -16.17 -19.67
CA HIS A 228 -2.07 -17.34 -18.86
C HIS A 228 -3.55 -17.38 -18.51
N LYS A 229 -4.21 -18.51 -18.71
CA LYS A 229 -5.62 -18.69 -18.33
C LYS A 229 -5.79 -18.74 -16.81
N LEU A 230 -6.98 -18.37 -16.32
CA LEU A 230 -7.28 -18.35 -14.88
C LEU A 230 -7.13 -19.72 -14.17
N ASN A 231 -7.12 -20.83 -14.91
CA ASN A 231 -6.92 -22.17 -14.37
C ASN A 231 -5.45 -22.62 -14.32
N GLU A 232 -4.52 -21.85 -14.91
CA GLU A 232 -3.09 -22.15 -14.91
C GLU A 232 -2.37 -21.65 -13.64
N PHE A 233 -3.03 -20.79 -12.87
CA PHE A 233 -2.49 -20.19 -11.65
C PHE A 233 -3.60 -19.98 -10.63
N VAL A 234 -3.28 -19.34 -9.50
CA VAL A 234 -4.27 -18.98 -8.48
C VAL A 234 -4.59 -17.47 -8.59
N PRO A 235 -5.71 -17.06 -9.21
CA PRO A 235 -6.04 -15.64 -9.40
C PRO A 235 -6.10 -14.85 -8.10
N ARG A 236 -6.56 -15.50 -7.01
CA ARG A 236 -6.64 -14.91 -5.67
C ARG A 236 -5.29 -14.48 -5.09
N LYS A 237 -4.17 -14.99 -5.60
CA LYS A 237 -2.81 -14.57 -5.21
C LYS A 237 -2.29 -13.38 -6.03
N THR A 238 -2.94 -13.08 -7.16
CA THR A 238 -2.49 -12.06 -8.13
C THR A 238 -3.44 -10.86 -8.17
N SER A 239 -4.72 -11.07 -7.88
CA SER A 239 -5.77 -10.05 -7.87
C SER A 239 -6.47 -10.00 -6.52
N ALA A 240 -6.72 -8.78 -6.03
CA ALA A 240 -7.61 -8.51 -4.91
C ALA A 240 -8.97 -8.01 -5.44
N TYR A 241 -10.06 -8.47 -4.83
CA TYR A 241 -11.40 -8.01 -5.13
C TYR A 241 -12.02 -7.48 -3.84
N ILE A 242 -12.38 -6.20 -3.84
CA ILE A 242 -13.07 -5.50 -2.76
C ILE A 242 -14.55 -5.51 -3.07
N SER A 243 -15.35 -6.19 -2.24
CA SER A 243 -16.79 -6.29 -2.40
C SER A 243 -17.50 -4.97 -2.13
N GLN A 244 -18.74 -4.86 -2.58
CA GLN A 244 -19.61 -3.75 -2.20
C GLN A 244 -19.89 -3.74 -0.69
N ASN A 245 -20.13 -4.92 -0.11
CA ASN A 245 -20.37 -5.10 1.31
C ASN A 245 -19.04 -5.25 2.06
N ASP A 246 -18.92 -4.59 3.21
CA ASP A 246 -17.75 -4.61 4.06
C ASP A 246 -17.99 -5.57 5.25
N VAL A 247 -17.41 -6.77 5.16
CA VAL A 247 -17.58 -7.83 6.17
C VAL A 247 -16.34 -7.85 7.07
N HIS A 248 -16.55 -7.54 8.35
CA HIS A 248 -15.50 -7.49 9.38
C HIS A 248 -16.03 -8.07 10.69
N VAL A 249 -15.13 -8.53 11.55
CA VAL A 249 -15.44 -8.90 12.94
C VAL A 249 -15.66 -7.61 13.72
N GLY A 250 -16.87 -7.40 14.26
CA GLY A 250 -17.28 -6.12 14.85
C GLY A 250 -16.55 -5.79 16.14
N GLU A 251 -16.10 -6.81 16.86
CA GLU A 251 -15.43 -6.73 18.17
C GLU A 251 -13.95 -6.36 18.06
N MET A 252 -13.33 -6.56 16.89
CA MET A 252 -11.92 -6.22 16.68
C MET A 252 -11.74 -4.73 16.42
N THR A 253 -10.61 -4.17 16.89
CA THR A 253 -10.18 -2.83 16.50
C THR A 253 -9.71 -2.79 15.06
N VAL A 254 -9.66 -1.58 14.48
CA VAL A 254 -9.12 -1.37 13.13
C VAL A 254 -7.69 -1.89 13.02
N LYS A 255 -6.84 -1.58 14.01
CA LYS A 255 -5.45 -2.05 14.05
C LYS A 255 -5.36 -3.56 14.15
N GLU A 256 -6.12 -4.18 15.03
CA GLU A 256 -6.13 -5.65 15.17
C GLU A 256 -6.61 -6.34 13.90
N THR A 257 -7.60 -5.77 13.21
CA THR A 257 -8.13 -6.30 11.95
C THR A 257 -7.06 -6.29 10.85
N LEU A 258 -6.34 -5.17 10.71
CA LEU A 258 -5.26 -5.05 9.73
C LEU A 258 -4.04 -5.90 10.12
N ASP A 259 -3.66 -5.95 11.39
CA ASP A 259 -2.58 -6.82 11.88
C ASP A 259 -2.91 -8.29 11.64
N PHE A 260 -4.16 -8.71 11.87
CA PHE A 260 -4.62 -10.07 11.58
C PHE A 260 -4.51 -10.39 10.09
N SER A 261 -4.97 -9.49 9.21
CA SER A 261 -4.84 -9.61 7.76
C SER A 261 -3.37 -9.71 7.33
N ALA A 262 -2.52 -8.80 7.82
CA ALA A 262 -1.09 -8.76 7.52
C ALA A 262 -0.37 -10.04 7.95
N ARG A 263 -0.69 -10.59 9.14
CA ARG A 263 -0.15 -11.87 9.61
C ARG A 263 -0.56 -13.04 8.72
N CYS A 264 -1.81 -13.07 8.25
CA CYS A 264 -2.31 -14.12 7.36
C CYS A 264 -1.69 -14.05 5.97
N GLN A 265 -1.47 -12.84 5.44
CA GLN A 265 -0.80 -12.64 4.15
C GLN A 265 0.71 -12.89 4.22
N GLY A 266 1.31 -12.61 5.37
CA GLY A 266 2.75 -12.68 5.60
C GLY A 266 3.54 -11.65 4.77
N VAL A 267 4.84 -11.87 4.67
CA VAL A 267 5.76 -10.96 3.94
C VAL A 267 5.68 -11.12 2.42
N GLY A 268 5.00 -12.16 1.92
CA GLY A 268 4.86 -12.45 0.49
C GLY A 268 6.21 -12.55 -0.23
N THR A 269 6.30 -11.93 -1.42
CA THR A 269 7.50 -11.88 -2.27
C THR A 269 8.49 -10.77 -1.87
N ARG A 270 8.20 -9.99 -0.81
CA ARG A 270 9.03 -8.85 -0.42
C ARG A 270 10.43 -9.29 0.01
N TYR A 271 10.53 -10.42 0.70
CA TYR A 271 11.82 -10.98 1.12
C TYR A 271 12.68 -11.38 -0.08
N ASP A 272 12.08 -12.03 -1.08
CA ASP A 272 12.79 -12.47 -2.29
C ASP A 272 13.26 -11.27 -3.12
N LEU A 273 12.39 -10.25 -3.28
CA LEU A 273 12.73 -8.99 -3.94
C LEU A 273 13.88 -8.28 -3.23
N LEU A 274 13.82 -8.16 -1.90
CA LEU A 274 14.85 -7.52 -1.09
C LEU A 274 16.18 -8.29 -1.16
N SER A 275 16.13 -9.61 -1.14
CA SER A 275 17.32 -10.47 -1.24
C SER A 275 18.03 -10.29 -2.59
N GLU A 276 17.26 -10.27 -3.68
CA GLU A 276 17.80 -10.05 -5.02
C GLU A 276 18.30 -8.61 -5.20
N LEU A 277 17.59 -7.62 -4.65
CA LEU A 277 18.00 -6.22 -4.63
C LEU A 277 19.35 -6.06 -3.92
N ALA A 278 19.47 -6.55 -2.69
CA ALA A 278 20.70 -6.45 -1.89
C ALA A 278 21.88 -7.22 -2.52
N ARG A 279 21.63 -8.26 -3.32
CA ARG A 279 22.65 -8.96 -4.10
C ARG A 279 23.19 -8.06 -5.22
N ARG A 280 22.31 -7.48 -6.03
CA ARG A 280 22.71 -6.62 -7.17
C ARG A 280 23.31 -5.29 -6.75
N GLU A 281 22.82 -4.71 -5.65
CA GLU A 281 23.39 -3.49 -5.07
C GLU A 281 24.85 -3.70 -4.66
N LYS A 282 25.15 -4.87 -4.06
CA LYS A 282 26.52 -5.27 -3.72
C LYS A 282 27.41 -5.39 -4.96
N GLU A 283 26.92 -6.08 -5.99
CA GLU A 283 27.66 -6.27 -7.25
C GLU A 283 27.95 -4.94 -7.95
N ALA A 284 27.06 -3.96 -7.81
CA ALA A 284 27.22 -2.62 -8.38
C ALA A 284 27.96 -1.63 -7.45
N GLY A 285 28.28 -2.00 -6.21
CA GLY A 285 28.88 -1.11 -5.21
C GLY A 285 27.98 0.08 -4.83
N ILE A 286 26.66 -0.11 -4.86
CA ILE A 286 25.67 0.95 -4.58
C ILE A 286 25.15 0.78 -3.15
N PHE A 287 25.20 1.86 -2.36
CA PHE A 287 24.56 1.91 -1.05
C PHE A 287 23.16 2.54 -1.17
N PRO A 288 22.12 1.93 -0.58
CA PRO A 288 20.77 2.49 -0.58
C PRO A 288 20.64 3.63 0.43
N GLU A 289 19.61 4.48 0.26
CA GLU A 289 19.24 5.46 1.27
C GLU A 289 18.79 4.75 2.56
N ALA A 290 19.31 5.16 3.72
CA ALA A 290 19.06 4.53 5.02
C ALA A 290 17.58 4.33 5.35
N ASP A 291 16.76 5.38 5.25
CA ASP A 291 15.33 5.32 5.58
C ASP A 291 14.55 4.35 4.66
N LEU A 292 14.88 4.37 3.35
CA LEU A 292 14.28 3.48 2.37
C LEU A 292 14.66 2.01 2.65
N ASP A 293 15.93 1.76 2.97
CA ASP A 293 16.40 0.41 3.28
C ASP A 293 15.85 -0.13 4.60
N LEU A 294 15.82 0.71 5.64
CA LEU A 294 15.22 0.38 6.92
C LEU A 294 13.74 -0.02 6.76
N PHE A 295 12.94 0.78 6.05
CA PHE A 295 11.53 0.47 5.84
C PHE A 295 11.32 -0.80 5.01
N MET A 296 12.09 -0.99 3.94
CA MET A 296 12.01 -2.20 3.11
C MET A 296 12.38 -3.46 3.89
N LYS A 297 13.44 -3.41 4.70
CA LYS A 297 13.83 -4.53 5.58
C LYS A 297 12.77 -4.78 6.64
N ALA A 298 12.26 -3.73 7.29
CA ALA A 298 11.22 -3.81 8.32
C ALA A 298 9.89 -4.39 7.85
N THR A 299 9.53 -4.19 6.59
CA THR A 299 8.33 -4.79 6.00
C THR A 299 8.56 -6.21 5.45
N ALA A 300 9.82 -6.64 5.27
CA ALA A 300 10.18 -7.94 4.71
C ALA A 300 10.56 -9.00 5.76
N VAL A 301 10.76 -8.60 7.03
CA VAL A 301 11.12 -9.53 8.12
C VAL A 301 9.89 -10.24 8.68
N LYS A 302 9.94 -11.58 8.72
CA LYS A 302 8.90 -12.42 9.31
C LYS A 302 8.98 -12.43 10.85
N GLY A 303 7.83 -12.44 11.52
CA GLY A 303 7.73 -12.84 12.93
C GLY A 303 7.59 -11.71 13.97
N THR A 304 7.31 -10.47 13.57
CA THR A 304 6.96 -9.41 14.52
C THR A 304 5.45 -9.39 14.81
N GLU A 305 5.06 -9.23 16.08
CA GLU A 305 3.65 -9.25 16.48
C GLU A 305 2.84 -8.09 15.88
N SER A 306 3.31 -6.85 16.03
CA SER A 306 2.79 -5.71 15.23
C SER A 306 3.62 -5.60 13.96
N SER A 307 2.99 -5.32 12.81
CA SER A 307 3.73 -5.17 11.55
C SER A 307 3.86 -3.69 11.20
N LEU A 308 5.08 -3.24 10.88
CA LEU A 308 5.30 -1.87 10.36
C LEU A 308 4.45 -1.59 9.11
N ILE A 309 4.10 -2.65 8.35
CA ILE A 309 3.19 -2.53 7.21
C ILE A 309 1.78 -2.09 7.65
N THR A 310 1.32 -2.53 8.81
CA THR A 310 0.02 -2.16 9.37
C THR A 310 0.01 -0.68 9.73
N ASP A 311 1.06 -0.21 10.41
CA ASP A 311 1.19 1.21 10.80
C ASP A 311 1.29 2.11 9.56
N TYR A 312 2.02 1.66 8.54
CA TYR A 312 2.04 2.30 7.22
C TYR A 312 0.65 2.34 6.56
N THR A 313 -0.05 1.21 6.47
CA THR A 313 -1.40 1.13 5.88
C THR A 313 -2.39 2.04 6.62
N LEU A 314 -2.35 2.06 7.95
CA LEU A 314 -3.16 2.96 8.78
C LEU A 314 -2.90 4.43 8.44
N LYS A 315 -1.63 4.82 8.30
CA LYS A 315 -1.24 6.21 7.98
C LYS A 315 -1.69 6.61 6.58
N ILE A 316 -1.42 5.79 5.56
CA ILE A 316 -1.76 6.09 4.16
C ILE A 316 -3.27 6.14 3.92
N LEU A 317 -4.03 5.29 4.62
CA LEU A 317 -5.48 5.30 4.53
C LEU A 317 -6.14 6.33 5.45
N GLY A 318 -5.38 7.07 6.26
CA GLY A 318 -5.93 8.04 7.22
C GLY A 318 -6.85 7.39 8.26
N LEU A 319 -6.45 6.22 8.75
CA LEU A 319 -7.13 5.42 9.77
C LEU A 319 -6.41 5.48 11.13
N ASP A 320 -5.29 6.20 11.21
CA ASP A 320 -4.49 6.43 12.41
C ASP A 320 -5.30 6.96 13.60
N ILE A 321 -6.23 7.90 13.35
CA ILE A 321 -7.11 8.49 14.37
C ILE A 321 -8.04 7.44 15.00
N CYS A 322 -8.44 6.41 14.23
CA CYS A 322 -9.38 5.38 14.66
C CYS A 322 -8.75 4.00 14.84
N LYS A 323 -7.41 3.91 14.93
CA LYS A 323 -6.68 2.64 14.96
C LYS A 323 -7.11 1.72 16.09
N ASP A 324 -7.37 2.28 17.28
CA ASP A 324 -7.75 1.54 18.49
C ASP A 324 -9.28 1.51 18.71
N THR A 325 -10.06 1.96 17.73
CA THR A 325 -11.52 1.92 17.76
C THR A 325 -12.02 0.60 17.17
N ILE A 326 -13.04 0.00 17.78
CA ILE A 326 -13.70 -1.20 17.23
C ILE A 326 -14.32 -0.91 15.86
N VAL A 327 -14.24 -1.89 14.95
CA VAL A 327 -14.81 -1.74 13.61
C VAL A 327 -16.34 -1.61 13.69
N GLY A 328 -16.97 -2.37 14.58
CA GLY A 328 -18.41 -2.38 14.77
C GLY A 328 -19.17 -3.17 13.69
N ASP A 329 -20.38 -3.57 14.06
CA ASP A 329 -21.31 -4.33 13.25
C ASP A 329 -22.69 -3.63 13.25
N GLU A 330 -23.75 -4.33 12.86
CA GLU A 330 -25.11 -3.78 12.84
C GLU A 330 -25.69 -3.55 14.24
N MET A 331 -25.17 -4.26 15.25
CA MET A 331 -25.65 -4.24 16.64
C MET A 331 -24.78 -3.36 17.55
N HIS A 332 -23.50 -3.21 17.23
CA HIS A 332 -22.49 -2.49 17.98
C HIS A 332 -21.91 -1.35 17.14
N ARG A 333 -22.06 -0.13 17.65
CA ARG A 333 -21.49 1.05 17.01
C ARG A 333 -19.96 1.00 17.06
N GLY A 334 -19.34 1.15 15.90
CA GLY A 334 -17.88 1.29 15.75
C GLY A 334 -17.51 2.48 14.88
N VAL A 335 -16.55 2.28 13.98
CA VAL A 335 -16.09 3.30 13.04
C VAL A 335 -17.19 3.70 12.02
N SER A 336 -17.03 4.87 11.41
CA SER A 336 -17.96 5.34 10.36
C SER A 336 -17.92 4.43 9.13
N GLY A 337 -18.98 4.42 8.32
CA GLY A 337 -19.04 3.62 7.09
C GLY A 337 -17.90 3.93 6.11
N GLY A 338 -17.50 5.20 5.99
CA GLY A 338 -16.34 5.60 5.16
C GLY A 338 -14.99 5.11 5.72
N GLN A 339 -14.84 5.05 7.05
CA GLN A 339 -13.68 4.41 7.68
C GLN A 339 -13.71 2.90 7.44
N LYS A 340 -14.84 2.23 7.67
CA LYS A 340 -15.04 0.79 7.42
C LYS A 340 -14.69 0.40 5.98
N LYS A 341 -15.04 1.24 4.99
CA LYS A 341 -14.67 1.00 3.59
C LYS A 341 -13.17 1.05 3.34
N ARG A 342 -12.48 2.00 3.98
CA ARG A 342 -11.02 2.10 3.92
C ARG A 342 -10.37 0.91 4.61
N VAL A 343 -10.91 0.43 5.74
CA VAL A 343 -10.44 -0.80 6.40
C VAL A 343 -10.56 -2.01 5.48
N THR A 344 -11.65 -2.17 4.72
CA THR A 344 -11.77 -3.25 3.72
C THR A 344 -10.76 -3.14 2.57
N THR A 345 -10.29 -1.92 2.29
CA THR A 345 -9.37 -1.65 1.18
C THR A 345 -7.90 -1.91 1.56
N GLY A 346 -7.54 -1.70 2.83
CA GLY A 346 -6.19 -1.91 3.38
C GLY A 346 -5.81 -3.37 3.56
#